data_AF-A0AAE3EFU6-F1
#
_entry.id   AF-A0AAE3EFU6-F1
#
_cell.length_a   1.000
_cell.length_b   1.000
_cell.length_c   1.000
_cell.angle_alpha   90.00
_cell.angle_beta   90.00
_cell.angle_gamma   90.00
#
_symmetry.space_group_name_H-M   'P 1'
#
loop_
_entity.id
_entity.type
_entity.pdbx_description
1 polymer ?
#
loop_
_entity_poly.entity_id
_entity_poly.type
_entity_poly.pdbx_seq_one_letter_code
_entity_poly.pdbx_strand_id
1 'polypeptide(L)'
;MLQLAFVNFRKGSYILVEDKAESDRFYIIQGGKIQITKETEVVAEEGGNILGPGDFIGVVSSMSGHSQIETAVAVTDVTLISVRRDQFSELIEKNTPVAMKIIYSFTRKMRYLDEALTRITLKKNVESDITHLFTIGEYYAKLTKYNLALYAYYHYLKNAPNGPYAAVARERFMALKSMGVHADPSLLEPKSGEMSRVYPVESMIFCECQPGMELYIIQKGQVKITKIVDNNEVLLAVLKVGDMFGEMALLENKPRSASAIALEGTQLLAVNRQNFNQMVSTQPQLIARLTTTLADRIWLMYKQLANTLITDPVGRMYDMLVIQLEKLKVPFQAGKAYTFDFGPMELANMCALPKDSLNRVVTEFLREPIVRLVDDRIAVSDMVELSKQSAYRKKMLNIERSRAEGRGTGTNSTVLW
;
A
#
# COMPACT_ATOMS: atom_id res chain seq x y z
N MET A 1 -15.73 -25.51 -12.72
CA MET A 1 -15.14 -25.77 -14.06
C MET A 1 -14.94 -24.42 -14.73
N LEU A 2 -13.68 -24.04 -14.90
CA LEU A 2 -13.29 -22.75 -15.46
C LEU A 2 -13.91 -22.57 -16.85
N GLN A 3 -14.92 -21.72 -16.94
CA GLN A 3 -15.53 -21.29 -18.19
C GLN A 3 -15.10 -19.86 -18.44
N LEU A 4 -14.09 -19.70 -19.29
CA LEU A 4 -13.57 -18.41 -19.70
C LEU A 4 -14.49 -17.85 -20.78
N ALA A 5 -15.04 -16.66 -20.54
CA ALA A 5 -15.90 -15.97 -21.50
C ALA A 5 -15.08 -14.96 -22.31
N PHE A 6 -15.19 -15.01 -23.63
CA PHE A 6 -14.61 -14.00 -24.51
C PHE A 6 -15.58 -12.84 -24.68
N VAL A 7 -15.09 -11.61 -24.53
CA VAL A 7 -15.87 -10.38 -24.68
C VAL A 7 -15.14 -9.48 -25.65
N ASN A 8 -15.87 -8.89 -26.59
CA ASN A 8 -15.32 -8.00 -27.60
C ASN A 8 -15.80 -6.58 -27.36
N PHE A 9 -14.89 -5.62 -27.47
CA PHE A 9 -15.20 -4.20 -27.43
C PHE A 9 -14.64 -3.52 -28.67
N ARG A 10 -15.41 -2.59 -29.23
CA ARG A 10 -14.95 -1.76 -30.35
C ARG A 10 -14.01 -0.67 -29.83
N LYS A 11 -13.15 -0.16 -30.70
CA LYS A 11 -12.37 1.07 -30.42
C LYS A 11 -13.26 2.18 -29.85
N GLY A 12 -12.77 2.86 -28.81
CA GLY A 12 -13.44 3.93 -28.09
C GLY A 12 -14.37 3.46 -26.95
N SER A 13 -14.58 2.15 -26.79
CA SER A 13 -15.44 1.63 -25.72
C SER A 13 -14.78 1.77 -24.35
N TYR A 14 -15.56 2.23 -23.36
CA TYR A 14 -15.18 2.16 -21.95
C TYR A 14 -15.43 0.74 -21.42
N ILE A 15 -14.37 0.12 -20.89
CA ILE A 15 -14.39 -1.25 -20.37
C ILE A 15 -14.50 -1.22 -18.84
N LEU A 16 -13.71 -0.36 -18.21
CA LEU A 16 -13.76 -0.05 -16.78
C LEU A 16 -13.86 1.46 -16.62
N VAL A 17 -14.51 1.91 -15.54
CA VAL A 17 -14.65 3.32 -15.20
C VAL A 17 -14.28 3.48 -13.73
N GLU A 18 -13.33 4.38 -13.45
CA GLU A 18 -12.89 4.72 -12.10
C GLU A 18 -14.06 5.11 -11.19
N ASP A 19 -13.95 4.78 -9.91
CA ASP A 19 -14.96 5.02 -8.86
C ASP A 19 -16.34 4.38 -9.10
N LYS A 20 -16.55 3.63 -10.20
CA LYS A 20 -17.74 2.80 -10.34
C LYS A 20 -17.67 1.56 -9.44
N ALA A 21 -18.84 1.25 -8.90
CA ALA A 21 -19.05 0.11 -8.00
C ALA A 21 -18.76 -1.23 -8.68
N GLU A 22 -18.46 -2.21 -7.82
CA GLU A 22 -17.90 -3.55 -8.04
C GLU A 22 -18.01 -4.13 -9.46
N SER A 23 -16.86 -4.64 -9.95
CA SER A 23 -16.85 -5.73 -10.90
C SER A 23 -16.37 -6.98 -10.17
N ASP A 24 -17.20 -8.02 -10.13
CA ASP A 24 -16.81 -9.37 -9.73
C ASP A 24 -15.85 -10.01 -10.73
N ARG A 25 -15.38 -9.24 -11.73
CA ARG A 25 -14.60 -9.69 -12.86
C ARG A 25 -13.38 -8.82 -13.09
N PHE A 26 -12.34 -9.47 -13.60
CA PHE A 26 -11.22 -8.82 -14.24
C PHE A 26 -11.07 -9.37 -15.66
N TYR A 27 -10.22 -8.72 -16.44
CA TYR A 27 -10.04 -9.07 -17.84
C TYR A 27 -8.58 -9.31 -18.17
N ILE A 28 -8.32 -10.36 -18.95
CA ILE A 28 -7.03 -10.62 -19.59
C ILE A 28 -7.15 -10.19 -21.05
N ILE A 29 -6.22 -9.37 -21.54
CA ILE A 29 -6.23 -8.91 -22.93
C ILE A 29 -5.74 -10.05 -23.82
N GLN A 30 -6.61 -10.52 -24.73
CA GLN A 30 -6.23 -11.52 -25.73
C GLN A 30 -5.74 -10.83 -27.01
N GLY A 31 -6.39 -9.74 -27.42
CA GLY A 31 -6.08 -9.01 -28.64
C GLY A 31 -6.45 -7.53 -28.55
N GLY A 32 -5.72 -6.70 -29.29
CA GLY A 32 -5.89 -5.25 -29.33
C GLY A 32 -5.11 -4.49 -28.25
N LYS A 33 -5.42 -3.20 -28.08
CA LYS A 33 -4.77 -2.29 -27.12
C LYS A 33 -5.79 -1.52 -26.29
N ILE A 34 -5.49 -1.34 -25.01
CA ILE A 34 -6.30 -0.61 -24.04
C ILE A 34 -5.48 0.51 -23.44
N GLN A 35 -6.06 1.70 -23.30
CA GLN A 35 -5.46 2.80 -22.56
C GLN A 35 -6.05 2.85 -21.16
N ILE A 36 -5.18 2.98 -20.16
CA ILE A 36 -5.52 3.23 -18.77
C ILE A 36 -5.43 4.73 -18.51
N THR A 37 -6.47 5.29 -17.91
CA THR A 37 -6.54 6.70 -17.52
C THR A 37 -7.08 6.81 -16.11
N LYS A 38 -6.59 7.79 -15.36
CA LYS A 38 -7.03 8.08 -14.00
C LYS A 38 -7.48 9.53 -13.95
N GLU A 39 -8.56 9.81 -13.25
CA GLU A 39 -9.07 11.18 -13.05
C GLU A 39 -8.03 12.02 -12.31
N THR A 40 -7.31 11.41 -11.37
CA THR A 40 -6.15 12.02 -10.74
C THR A 40 -4.96 11.09 -10.80
N GLU A 41 -4.01 11.40 -11.68
CA GLU A 41 -2.76 10.67 -11.76
C GLU A 41 -1.88 10.99 -10.55
N VAL A 42 -1.97 10.15 -9.53
CA VAL A 42 -1.19 10.27 -8.29
C VAL A 42 0.28 9.94 -8.48
N VAL A 43 0.58 9.00 -9.38
CA VAL A 43 1.93 8.56 -9.70
C VAL A 43 1.93 8.00 -11.12
N ALA A 44 2.96 8.31 -11.92
CA ALA A 44 3.06 7.87 -13.32
C ALA A 44 3.09 6.34 -13.45
N GLU A 45 2.33 5.73 -14.36
CA GLU A 45 2.32 4.26 -14.49
C GLU A 45 3.68 3.70 -14.95
N GLU A 46 4.18 2.69 -14.23
CA GLU A 46 5.42 1.99 -14.58
C GLU A 46 5.19 1.11 -15.82
N GLY A 47 5.69 1.53 -16.99
CA GLY A 47 5.48 0.83 -18.27
C GLY A 47 4.51 1.54 -19.23
N GLY A 48 4.00 2.72 -18.84
CA GLY A 48 3.11 3.54 -19.65
C GLY A 48 1.64 3.14 -19.55
N ASN A 49 0.79 3.92 -20.21
CA ASN A 49 -0.65 3.85 -20.00
C ASN A 49 -1.36 3.00 -21.06
N ILE A 50 -0.64 2.25 -21.91
CA ILE A 50 -1.21 1.42 -22.97
C ILE A 50 -0.85 -0.04 -22.71
N LEU A 51 -1.88 -0.87 -22.51
CA LEU A 51 -1.79 -2.30 -22.28
C LEU A 51 -2.12 -3.09 -23.54
N GLY A 52 -1.49 -4.26 -23.68
CA GLY A 52 -1.63 -5.12 -24.86
C GLY A 52 -1.88 -6.60 -24.51
N PRO A 53 -1.81 -7.50 -25.50
CA PRO A 53 -2.06 -8.93 -25.30
C PRO A 53 -1.20 -9.52 -24.17
N GLY A 54 -1.86 -10.23 -23.27
CA GLY A 54 -1.28 -10.84 -22.08
C GLY A 54 -1.31 -9.96 -20.83
N ASP A 55 -1.63 -8.67 -20.93
CA ASP A 55 -1.82 -7.79 -19.77
C ASP A 55 -3.24 -7.90 -19.19
N PHE A 56 -3.45 -7.28 -18.04
CA PHE A 56 -4.66 -7.43 -17.24
C PHE A 56 -5.23 -6.08 -16.85
N ILE A 57 -6.55 -6.01 -16.70
CA ILE A 57 -7.26 -4.83 -16.18
C ILE A 57 -8.30 -5.24 -15.14
N GLY A 58 -8.53 -4.38 -14.16
CA GLY A 58 -9.57 -4.58 -13.13
C GLY A 58 -9.24 -5.63 -12.07
N VAL A 59 -8.02 -6.19 -12.07
CA VAL A 59 -7.63 -7.25 -11.11
C VAL A 59 -7.66 -6.73 -9.67
N VAL A 60 -7.17 -5.51 -9.42
CA VAL A 60 -7.16 -4.93 -8.07
C VAL A 60 -8.58 -4.84 -7.51
N SER A 61 -9.47 -4.14 -8.20
CA SER A 61 -10.85 -3.93 -7.74
C SER A 61 -11.66 -5.23 -7.68
N SER A 62 -11.43 -6.16 -8.62
CA SER A 62 -12.05 -7.48 -8.56
C SER A 62 -11.61 -8.26 -7.32
N MET A 63 -10.30 -8.37 -7.07
CA MET A 63 -9.77 -9.18 -5.97
C MET A 63 -10.01 -8.58 -4.59
N SER A 64 -10.00 -7.24 -4.46
CA SER A 64 -10.30 -6.55 -3.21
C SER A 64 -11.80 -6.46 -2.92
N GLY A 65 -12.62 -6.43 -3.98
CA GLY A 65 -14.05 -6.12 -3.87
C GLY A 65 -14.30 -4.64 -3.58
N HIS A 66 -13.42 -3.76 -4.03
CA HIS A 66 -13.56 -2.31 -3.89
C HIS A 66 -13.85 -1.64 -5.25
N SER A 67 -14.09 -0.33 -5.22
CA SER A 67 -14.30 0.51 -6.39
C SER A 67 -13.12 0.46 -7.38
N GLN A 68 -13.39 0.73 -8.66
CA GLN A 68 -12.35 0.84 -9.68
C GLN A 68 -11.38 1.99 -9.37
N ILE A 69 -10.07 1.74 -9.51
CA ILE A 69 -9.01 2.74 -9.29
C ILE A 69 -8.53 3.39 -10.59
N GLU A 70 -9.07 2.96 -11.73
CA GLU A 70 -8.65 3.39 -13.05
C GLU A 70 -9.78 3.18 -14.07
N THR A 71 -9.76 3.98 -15.12
CA THR A 71 -10.63 3.86 -16.29
C THR A 71 -9.86 3.17 -17.40
N ALA A 72 -10.48 2.20 -18.08
CA ALA A 72 -9.88 1.45 -19.17
C ALA A 72 -10.68 1.67 -20.46
N VAL A 73 -10.03 2.18 -21.51
CA VAL A 73 -10.67 2.51 -22.79
C VAL A 73 -9.99 1.75 -23.94
N ALA A 74 -10.79 1.12 -24.81
CA ALA A 74 -10.28 0.42 -25.97
C ALA A 74 -9.68 1.40 -26.99
N VAL A 75 -8.39 1.27 -27.32
CA VAL A 75 -7.72 2.11 -28.35
C VAL A 75 -7.84 1.50 -29.74
N THR A 76 -7.96 0.18 -29.79
CA THR A 76 -8.32 -0.61 -30.98
C THR A 76 -9.59 -1.40 -30.69
N ASP A 77 -10.06 -2.19 -31.65
CA ASP A 77 -10.95 -3.29 -31.31
C ASP A 77 -10.17 -4.26 -30.42
N VAL A 78 -10.81 -4.73 -29.34
CA VAL A 78 -10.17 -5.57 -28.32
C VAL A 78 -11.01 -6.80 -28.05
N THR A 79 -10.31 -7.91 -27.82
CA THR A 79 -10.89 -9.17 -27.36
C THR A 79 -10.31 -9.48 -25.99
N LEU A 80 -11.19 -9.71 -25.02
CA LEU A 80 -10.86 -9.91 -23.62
C LEU A 80 -11.35 -11.26 -23.13
N ILE A 81 -10.57 -11.87 -22.26
CA ILE A 81 -11.00 -13.03 -21.47
C ILE A 81 -11.53 -12.49 -20.15
N SER A 82 -12.83 -12.66 -19.90
CA SER A 82 -13.46 -12.28 -18.64
C SER A 82 -13.33 -13.41 -17.62
N VAL A 83 -12.77 -13.08 -16.45
CA VAL A 83 -12.55 -14.02 -15.34
C VAL A 83 -13.28 -13.50 -14.13
N ARG A 84 -14.14 -14.31 -13.52
CA ARG A 84 -14.78 -13.96 -12.25
C ARG A 84 -13.85 -14.19 -11.06
N ARG A 85 -14.06 -13.45 -9.97
CA ARG A 85 -13.29 -13.56 -8.73
C ARG A 85 -13.30 -14.97 -8.15
N ASP A 86 -14.46 -15.64 -8.15
CA ASP A 86 -14.62 -17.02 -7.68
C ASP A 86 -13.84 -18.04 -8.52
N GLN A 87 -13.52 -17.69 -9.78
CA GLN A 87 -12.76 -18.51 -10.70
C GLN A 87 -11.24 -18.30 -10.60
N PHE A 88 -10.76 -17.34 -9.80
CA PHE A 88 -9.34 -17.00 -9.74
C PHE A 88 -8.48 -18.18 -9.28
N SER A 89 -8.91 -18.92 -8.25
CA SER A 89 -8.20 -20.12 -7.78
C SER A 89 -8.12 -21.20 -8.86
N GLU A 90 -9.20 -21.43 -9.61
CA GLU A 90 -9.21 -22.40 -10.74
C GLU A 90 -8.31 -21.93 -11.90
N LEU A 91 -8.22 -20.61 -12.14
CA LEU A 91 -7.31 -20.04 -13.14
C LEU A 91 -5.85 -20.28 -12.77
N ILE A 92 -5.49 -20.11 -11.49
CA ILE A 92 -4.13 -20.33 -10.99
C ILE A 92 -3.73 -21.80 -11.17
N GLU A 93 -4.62 -22.72 -10.83
CA GLU A 93 -4.40 -24.16 -10.94
C GLU A 93 -4.14 -24.58 -12.39
N LYS A 94 -4.87 -24.00 -13.35
CA LYS A 94 -4.70 -24.31 -14.78
C LYS A 94 -3.57 -23.54 -15.44
N ASN A 95 -3.22 -22.36 -14.94
CA ASN A 95 -2.23 -21.48 -15.55
C ASN A 95 -1.47 -20.67 -14.50
N THR A 96 -0.52 -21.33 -13.84
CA THR A 96 0.39 -20.73 -12.86
C THR A 96 1.15 -19.49 -13.39
N PRO A 97 1.65 -19.45 -14.65
CA PRO A 97 2.29 -18.25 -15.19
C PRO A 97 1.44 -16.97 -15.12
N VAL A 98 0.12 -17.07 -15.34
CA VAL A 98 -0.79 -15.91 -15.24
C VAL A 98 -0.85 -15.39 -13.80
N ALA A 99 -0.96 -16.30 -12.83
CA ALA A 99 -0.95 -15.95 -11.41
C ALA A 99 0.35 -15.23 -11.01
N MET A 100 1.49 -15.78 -11.41
CA MET A 100 2.79 -15.18 -11.14
C MET A 100 2.87 -13.78 -11.76
N LYS A 101 2.45 -13.60 -13.03
CA LYS A 101 2.48 -12.29 -13.69
C LYS A 101 1.64 -11.25 -12.92
N ILE A 102 0.46 -11.62 -12.43
CA ILE A 102 -0.40 -10.74 -11.61
C ILE A 102 0.31 -10.37 -10.30
N ILE A 103 0.84 -11.33 -9.56
CA ILE A 103 1.50 -11.09 -8.26
C ILE A 103 2.75 -10.22 -8.44
N TYR A 104 3.55 -10.46 -9.48
CA TYR A 104 4.69 -9.61 -9.82
C TYR A 104 4.27 -8.19 -10.17
N SER A 105 3.18 -8.03 -10.93
CA SER A 105 2.63 -6.70 -11.23
C SER A 105 2.18 -5.97 -9.97
N PHE A 106 1.56 -6.69 -9.03
CA PHE A 106 1.06 -6.12 -7.78
C PHE A 106 2.20 -5.70 -6.84
N THR A 107 3.22 -6.52 -6.67
CA THR A 107 4.38 -6.18 -5.84
C THR A 107 5.14 -4.97 -6.36
N ARG A 108 5.35 -4.85 -7.67
CA ARG A 108 5.92 -3.66 -8.30
C ARG A 108 5.06 -2.41 -8.06
N LYS A 109 3.75 -2.50 -8.35
CA LYS A 109 2.80 -1.39 -8.12
C LYS A 109 2.79 -0.97 -6.66
N MET A 110 2.83 -1.92 -5.73
CA MET A 110 2.89 -1.66 -4.28
C MET A 110 4.15 -0.90 -3.89
N ARG A 111 5.33 -1.32 -4.35
CA ARG A 111 6.59 -0.62 -4.07
C ARG A 111 6.54 0.82 -4.54
N TYR A 112 6.05 1.01 -5.75
CA TYR A 112 5.96 2.33 -6.33
C TYR A 112 4.99 3.26 -5.58
N LEU A 113 3.84 2.73 -5.15
CA LEU A 113 2.88 3.46 -4.32
C LEU A 113 3.44 3.76 -2.93
N ASP A 114 4.13 2.81 -2.29
CA ASP A 114 4.81 3.00 -0.99
C ASP A 114 5.85 4.13 -1.07
N GLU A 115 6.67 4.15 -2.12
CA GLU A 115 7.66 5.20 -2.37
C GLU A 115 6.99 6.56 -2.60
N ALA A 116 5.89 6.60 -3.37
CA ALA A 116 5.13 7.82 -3.59
C ALA A 116 4.50 8.36 -2.30
N LEU A 117 3.85 7.50 -1.51
CA LEU A 117 3.27 7.86 -0.21
C LEU A 117 4.35 8.43 0.71
N THR A 118 5.49 7.73 0.79
CA THR A 118 6.64 8.18 1.58
C THR A 118 7.06 9.60 1.18
N ARG A 119 7.23 9.87 -0.12
CA ARG A 119 7.65 11.19 -0.62
C ARG A 119 6.63 12.29 -0.30
N ILE A 120 5.34 12.00 -0.44
CA ILE A 120 4.28 13.01 -0.21
C ILE A 120 4.14 13.34 1.28
N THR A 121 4.10 12.33 2.14
CA THR A 121 3.96 12.55 3.59
C THR A 121 5.14 13.34 4.15
N LEU A 122 6.35 13.21 3.56
CA LEU A 122 7.59 13.66 4.19
C LEU A 122 8.38 14.70 3.36
N LYS A 123 7.88 15.08 2.17
CA LYS A 123 8.44 16.15 1.29
C LYS A 123 9.93 16.03 0.96
N LYS A 124 10.51 14.82 0.93
CA LYS A 124 11.91 14.58 0.55
C LYS A 124 12.10 13.24 -0.17
N ASN A 125 13.14 13.17 -1.00
CA ASN A 125 13.64 11.93 -1.55
C ASN A 125 14.36 11.15 -0.44
N VAL A 126 13.78 10.05 0.00
CA VAL A 126 14.50 9.05 0.78
C VAL A 126 15.22 8.16 -0.23
N GLU A 127 16.51 8.39 -0.46
CA GLU A 127 17.34 7.35 -1.05
C GLU A 127 17.50 6.25 -0.01
N SER A 128 16.65 5.23 -0.12
CA SER A 128 16.68 4.01 0.69
C SER A 128 17.89 3.15 0.27
N ASP A 129 19.09 3.60 0.65
CA ASP A 129 20.34 2.84 0.52
C ASP A 129 20.67 2.09 1.82
N ILE A 130 21.60 1.14 1.76
CA ILE A 130 22.04 0.32 2.89
C ILE A 130 22.48 1.15 4.11
N THR A 131 22.96 2.37 3.90
CA THR A 131 23.29 3.34 4.94
C THR A 131 22.11 3.71 5.83
N HIS A 132 20.88 3.59 5.33
CA HIS A 132 19.66 3.84 6.09
C HIS A 132 19.49 2.88 7.28
N LEU A 133 20.04 1.66 7.22
CA LEU A 133 20.05 0.74 8.36
C LEU A 133 20.73 1.35 9.60
N PHE A 134 21.76 2.18 9.42
CA PHE A 134 22.39 2.91 10.52
C PHE A 134 21.42 3.93 11.13
N THR A 135 20.69 4.69 10.31
CA THR A 135 19.68 5.65 10.76
C THR A 135 18.55 4.98 11.54
N ILE A 136 18.10 3.79 11.11
CA ILE A 136 17.14 2.96 11.85
C ILE A 136 17.68 2.61 13.24
N GLY A 137 18.96 2.21 13.31
CA GLY A 137 19.64 1.93 14.57
C GLY A 137 19.68 3.13 15.51
N GLU A 138 20.07 4.30 14.99
CA GLU A 138 20.12 5.56 15.75
C GLU A 138 18.73 5.97 16.27
N TYR A 139 17.69 5.80 15.45
CA TYR A 139 16.31 6.09 15.85
C TYR A 139 15.88 5.22 17.04
N TYR A 140 16.02 3.90 16.95
CA TYR A 140 15.60 3.02 18.05
C TYR A 140 16.49 3.14 19.28
N ALA A 141 17.78 3.45 19.12
CA ALA A 141 18.68 3.72 20.24
C ALA A 141 18.22 4.94 21.04
N LYS A 142 17.82 6.04 20.37
CA LYS A 142 17.26 7.24 21.01
C LYS A 142 15.98 6.95 21.80
N LEU A 143 15.17 6.01 21.34
CA LEU A 143 13.95 5.56 22.02
C LEU A 143 14.20 4.47 23.07
N THR A 144 15.46 4.17 23.41
CA THR A 144 15.86 3.11 24.34
C THR A 144 15.40 1.69 23.95
N LYS A 145 14.99 1.49 22.68
CA LYS A 145 14.62 0.18 22.14
C LYS A 145 15.87 -0.57 21.66
N TYR A 146 16.74 -0.92 22.60
CA TYR A 146 18.09 -1.38 22.31
C TYR A 146 18.17 -2.69 21.51
N ASN A 147 17.20 -3.60 21.66
CA ASN A 147 17.16 -4.84 20.86
C ASN A 147 16.97 -4.54 19.36
N LEU A 148 16.07 -3.61 19.04
CA LEU A 148 15.82 -3.17 17.66
C LEU A 148 17.03 -2.41 17.11
N ALA A 149 17.64 -1.55 17.92
CA ALA A 149 18.84 -0.80 17.54
C ALA A 149 20.03 -1.74 17.25
N LEU A 150 20.26 -2.72 18.13
CA LEU A 150 21.33 -3.69 17.98
C LEU A 150 21.16 -4.53 16.71
N TYR A 151 19.93 -4.96 16.41
CA TYR A 151 19.60 -5.66 15.15
C TYR A 151 19.98 -4.81 13.93
N ALA A 152 19.56 -3.54 13.91
CA ALA A 152 19.83 -2.64 12.79
C ALA A 152 21.33 -2.37 12.61
N TYR A 153 22.08 -2.11 13.68
CA TYR A 153 23.54 -1.95 13.61
C TYR A 153 24.25 -3.22 13.12
N TYR A 154 23.81 -4.39 13.58
CA TYR A 154 24.35 -5.66 13.11
C TYR A 154 24.19 -5.82 11.60
N HIS A 155 22.98 -5.64 11.08
CA HIS A 155 22.73 -5.78 9.65
C HIS A 155 23.38 -4.67 8.82
N TYR A 156 23.52 -3.46 9.35
CA TYR A 156 24.32 -2.42 8.69
C TYR A 156 25.79 -2.85 8.56
N LEU A 157 26.42 -3.29 9.66
CA LEU A 157 27.82 -3.74 9.66
C LEU A 157 28.05 -4.97 8.77
N LYS A 158 27.07 -5.87 8.69
CA LYS A 158 27.14 -7.05 7.81
C LYS A 158 27.12 -6.68 6.33
N ASN A 159 26.23 -5.77 5.93
CA ASN A 159 26.02 -5.44 4.52
C ASN A 159 26.90 -4.29 4.03
N ALA A 160 27.37 -3.42 4.93
CA ALA A 160 28.24 -2.28 4.64
C ALA A 160 29.42 -2.18 5.64
N PRO A 161 30.32 -3.19 5.69
CA PRO A 161 31.40 -3.24 6.67
C PRO A 161 32.42 -2.09 6.54
N ASN A 162 32.53 -1.52 5.34
CA ASN A 162 33.36 -0.35 5.01
C ASN A 162 32.51 0.89 4.70
N GLY A 163 31.23 0.90 5.09
CA GLY A 163 30.34 2.03 4.86
C GLY A 163 30.72 3.26 5.70
N PRO A 164 30.20 4.45 5.37
CA PRO A 164 30.58 5.73 5.99
C PRO A 164 30.39 5.74 7.51
N TYR A 165 29.39 5.02 8.01
CA TYR A 165 29.07 4.92 9.44
C TYR A 165 29.63 3.66 10.12
N ALA A 166 30.46 2.84 9.46
CA ALA A 166 30.87 1.53 9.99
C ALA A 166 31.64 1.61 11.31
N ALA A 167 32.51 2.61 11.48
CA ALA A 167 33.23 2.83 12.74
C ALA A 167 32.27 3.15 13.89
N VAL A 168 31.36 4.12 13.68
CA VAL A 168 30.37 4.55 14.68
C VAL A 168 29.39 3.41 14.99
N ALA A 169 28.89 2.71 13.98
CA ALA A 169 28.00 1.58 14.17
C ALA A 169 28.64 0.46 15.00
N ARG A 170 29.95 0.20 14.80
CA ARG A 170 30.70 -0.79 15.59
C ARG A 170 30.84 -0.35 17.04
N GLU A 171 31.15 0.91 17.29
CA GLU A 171 31.20 1.48 18.64
C GLU A 171 29.83 1.35 19.34
N ARG A 172 28.74 1.76 18.68
CA ARG A 172 27.37 1.65 19.20
C ARG A 172 26.97 0.20 19.48
N PHE A 173 27.26 -0.70 18.55
CA PHE A 173 26.98 -2.13 18.71
C PHE A 173 27.72 -2.75 19.90
N MET A 174 29.01 -2.42 20.08
CA MET A 174 29.78 -2.92 21.23
C MET A 174 29.28 -2.31 22.54
N ALA A 175 28.96 -1.02 22.56
CA ALA A 175 28.41 -0.37 23.75
C ALA A 175 27.10 -1.04 24.22
N LEU A 176 26.18 -1.34 23.30
CA LEU A 176 24.94 -2.04 23.63
C LEU A 176 25.21 -3.45 24.19
N LYS A 177 26.15 -4.19 23.61
CA LYS A 177 26.55 -5.50 24.13
C LYS A 177 27.16 -5.41 25.54
N SER A 178 28.00 -4.41 25.80
CA SER A 178 28.58 -4.17 27.13
C SER A 178 27.53 -3.77 28.17
N MET A 179 26.42 -3.15 27.76
CA MET A 179 25.27 -2.86 28.62
C MET A 179 24.39 -4.08 28.91
N GLY A 180 24.76 -5.29 28.44
CA GLY A 180 23.99 -6.51 28.64
C GLY A 180 22.85 -6.71 27.64
N VAL A 181 22.79 -5.91 26.57
CA VAL A 181 21.84 -6.12 25.48
C VAL A 181 22.35 -7.27 24.62
N HIS A 182 21.74 -8.44 24.79
CA HIS A 182 22.07 -9.63 24.02
C HIS A 182 20.94 -9.93 23.03
N ALA A 183 21.26 -9.91 21.73
CA ALA A 183 20.36 -10.49 20.74
C ALA A 183 20.66 -11.98 20.61
N ASP A 184 19.58 -12.77 20.62
CA ASP A 184 19.63 -14.17 20.25
C ASP A 184 20.18 -14.30 18.81
N PRO A 185 21.29 -15.03 18.60
CA PRO A 185 21.85 -15.24 17.27
C PRO A 185 20.84 -15.79 16.26
N SER A 186 19.85 -16.57 16.72
CA SER A 186 18.79 -17.10 15.86
C SER A 186 17.81 -16.04 15.34
N LEU A 187 17.71 -14.90 16.03
CA LEU A 187 16.91 -13.76 15.57
C LEU A 187 17.69 -12.88 14.58
N LEU A 188 19.01 -12.71 14.79
CA LEU A 188 19.88 -11.96 13.87
C LEU A 188 20.12 -12.71 12.56
N GLU A 189 20.36 -14.01 12.64
CA GLU A 189 20.61 -14.89 11.51
C GLU A 189 19.78 -16.17 11.64
N PRO A 190 18.48 -16.09 11.32
CA PRO A 190 17.64 -17.27 11.34
C PRO A 190 18.19 -18.33 10.37
N LYS A 191 18.17 -19.60 10.78
CA LYS A 191 18.71 -20.70 9.97
C LYS A 191 17.97 -20.80 8.63
N SER A 192 18.71 -20.73 7.54
CA SER A 192 18.17 -20.94 6.20
C SER A 192 17.56 -22.35 6.09
N GLY A 193 16.29 -22.42 5.67
CA GLY A 193 15.54 -23.68 5.56
C GLY A 193 14.65 -24.02 6.75
N GLU A 194 14.79 -23.33 7.89
CA GLU A 194 13.83 -23.46 8.99
C GLU A 194 12.54 -22.73 8.65
N MET A 195 11.48 -23.51 8.37
CA MET A 195 10.18 -22.98 7.95
C MET A 195 9.42 -22.32 9.10
N SER A 196 9.48 -22.82 10.33
CA SER A 196 8.77 -22.24 11.46
C SER A 196 9.71 -21.33 12.25
N ARG A 197 9.34 -20.06 12.46
CA ARG A 197 10.14 -19.10 13.22
C ARG A 197 9.33 -18.48 14.34
N VAL A 198 9.95 -18.30 15.50
CA VAL A 198 9.33 -17.71 16.67
C VAL A 198 10.06 -16.43 17.02
N TYR A 199 9.30 -15.34 17.15
CA TYR A 199 9.78 -14.01 17.45
C TYR A 199 9.12 -13.53 18.75
N PRO A 200 9.90 -13.19 19.78
CA PRO A 200 9.38 -12.55 20.98
C PRO A 200 8.72 -11.20 20.68
N VAL A 201 7.93 -10.70 21.62
CA VAL A 201 7.38 -9.34 21.57
C VAL A 201 8.50 -8.30 21.40
N GLU A 202 8.24 -7.28 20.58
CA GLU A 202 9.19 -6.20 20.24
C GLU A 202 10.52 -6.67 19.63
N SER A 203 10.53 -7.82 18.94
CA SER A 203 11.70 -8.25 18.17
C SER A 203 11.59 -7.85 16.69
N MET A 204 12.73 -7.51 16.10
CA MET A 204 12.85 -7.19 14.68
C MET A 204 12.88 -8.50 13.86
N ILE A 205 12.01 -8.61 12.87
CA ILE A 205 11.98 -9.76 11.93
C ILE A 205 12.90 -9.46 10.74
N PHE A 206 12.83 -8.24 10.22
CA PHE A 206 13.79 -7.67 9.27
C PHE A 206 13.69 -6.14 9.27
N CYS A 207 14.75 -5.47 8.82
CA CYS A 207 14.77 -4.02 8.64
C CYS A 207 14.53 -3.62 7.18
N GLU A 208 14.00 -2.42 6.99
CA GLU A 208 14.05 -1.71 5.71
C GLU A 208 15.49 -1.66 5.17
N CYS A 209 15.66 -1.70 3.85
CA CYS A 209 16.95 -1.75 3.15
C CYS A 209 17.79 -3.02 3.36
N GLN A 210 17.36 -3.95 4.22
CA GLN A 210 18.00 -5.26 4.35
C GLN A 210 17.73 -6.11 3.09
N PRO A 211 18.69 -6.91 2.60
CA PRO A 211 18.41 -7.94 1.61
C PRO A 211 17.43 -9.00 2.16
N GLY A 212 16.45 -9.42 1.36
CA GLY A 212 15.42 -10.37 1.79
C GLY A 212 15.20 -11.49 0.77
N MET A 213 15.39 -12.74 1.19
CA MET A 213 15.28 -13.94 0.34
C MET A 213 14.09 -14.84 0.72
N GLU A 214 13.22 -14.35 1.59
CA GLU A 214 12.06 -15.08 2.12
C GLU A 214 10.88 -14.11 2.30
N LEU A 215 9.67 -14.63 2.20
CA LEU A 215 8.47 -14.00 2.73
C LEU A 215 7.98 -14.77 3.96
N TYR A 216 7.07 -14.18 4.71
CA TYR A 216 6.53 -14.76 5.93
C TYR A 216 5.00 -14.81 5.89
N ILE A 217 4.43 -15.87 6.47
CA ILE A 217 3.00 -16.01 6.75
C ILE A 217 2.80 -16.06 8.26
N ILE A 218 1.94 -15.20 8.81
CA ILE A 218 1.70 -15.14 10.26
C ILE A 218 0.83 -16.33 10.67
N GLN A 219 1.38 -17.23 11.49
CA GLN A 219 0.65 -18.37 12.06
C GLN A 219 0.03 -18.02 13.41
N LYS A 220 0.71 -17.18 14.19
CA LYS A 220 0.25 -16.65 15.48
C LYS A 220 0.89 -15.27 15.71
N GLY A 221 0.18 -14.38 16.39
CA GLY A 221 0.71 -13.07 16.76
C GLY A 221 0.30 -11.95 15.82
N GLN A 222 0.97 -10.79 15.96
CA GLN A 222 0.80 -9.61 15.12
C GLN A 222 2.15 -9.00 14.77
N VAL A 223 2.25 -8.46 13.56
CA VAL A 223 3.47 -7.82 13.04
C VAL A 223 3.18 -6.40 12.61
N LYS A 224 3.93 -5.44 13.13
CA LYS A 224 3.92 -4.04 12.71
C LYS A 224 4.86 -3.84 11.53
N ILE A 225 4.37 -3.24 10.44
CA ILE A 225 5.18 -2.82 9.30
C ILE A 225 5.41 -1.31 9.40
N THR A 226 6.66 -0.88 9.45
CA THR A 226 7.02 0.52 9.66
C THR A 226 8.14 0.99 8.75
N LYS A 227 8.18 2.29 8.51
CA LYS A 227 9.25 2.98 7.79
C LYS A 227 9.83 4.07 8.67
N ILE A 228 11.13 4.31 8.61
CA ILE A 228 11.74 5.44 9.33
C ILE A 228 12.04 6.53 8.33
N VAL A 229 11.47 7.70 8.54
CA VAL A 229 11.70 8.85 7.67
C VAL A 229 11.84 10.12 8.50
N ASP A 230 12.90 10.88 8.24
CA ASP A 230 13.24 12.08 9.00
C ASP A 230 13.23 11.85 10.53
N ASN A 231 13.78 10.72 10.98
CA ASN A 231 13.75 10.27 12.38
C ASN A 231 12.35 10.15 12.99
N ASN A 232 11.32 9.89 12.18
CA ASN A 232 9.99 9.52 12.65
C ASN A 232 9.64 8.12 12.12
N GLU A 233 9.07 7.28 12.99
CA GLU A 233 8.50 5.99 12.58
C GLU A 233 7.09 6.18 12.02
N VAL A 234 6.90 5.84 10.76
CA VAL A 234 5.60 5.82 10.08
C VAL A 234 5.06 4.39 10.13
N LEU A 235 3.89 4.21 10.72
CA LEU A 235 3.16 2.95 10.71
C LEU A 235 2.48 2.76 9.34
N LEU A 236 2.91 1.75 8.58
CA LEU A 236 2.30 1.42 7.29
C LEU A 236 1.14 0.44 7.46
N ALA A 237 1.32 -0.60 8.29
CA ALA A 237 0.28 -1.59 8.55
C ALA A 237 0.52 -2.34 9.87
N VAL A 238 -0.56 -2.88 10.43
CA VAL A 238 -0.51 -3.96 11.44
C VAL A 238 -1.10 -5.20 10.80
N LEU A 239 -0.31 -6.27 10.77
CA LEU A 239 -0.65 -7.54 10.14
C LEU A 239 -0.98 -8.58 11.20
N LYS A 240 -1.98 -9.41 10.91
CA LYS A 240 -2.53 -10.43 11.81
C LYS A 240 -2.38 -11.83 11.24
N VAL A 241 -2.80 -12.83 12.02
CA VAL A 241 -2.81 -14.23 11.62
C VAL A 241 -3.42 -14.44 10.24
N GLY A 242 -2.68 -15.14 9.37
CA GLY A 242 -3.04 -15.42 7.99
C GLY A 242 -2.51 -14.39 6.99
N ASP A 243 -2.05 -13.21 7.43
CA ASP A 243 -1.45 -12.22 6.53
C ASP A 243 -0.05 -12.64 6.11
N MET A 244 0.31 -12.19 4.90
CA MET A 244 1.62 -12.40 4.29
C MET A 244 2.39 -11.08 4.18
N PHE A 245 3.71 -11.14 4.37
CA PHE A 245 4.59 -9.98 4.23
C PHE A 245 6.02 -10.35 3.82
N GLY A 246 6.77 -9.37 3.30
CA GLY A 246 8.12 -9.58 2.79
C GLY A 246 8.16 -10.16 1.37
N GLU A 247 7.01 -10.30 0.73
CA GLU A 247 6.83 -10.81 -0.62
C GLU A 247 7.53 -9.95 -1.68
N MET A 248 7.56 -8.62 -1.49
CA MET A 248 8.14 -7.69 -2.46
C MET A 248 9.65 -7.92 -2.64
N ALA A 249 10.37 -8.14 -1.54
CA ALA A 249 11.81 -8.44 -1.61
C ALA A 249 12.05 -9.81 -2.25
N LEU A 250 11.27 -10.82 -1.84
CA LEU A 250 11.37 -12.17 -2.37
C LEU A 250 11.10 -12.23 -3.88
N LEU A 251 10.10 -11.50 -4.36
CA LEU A 251 9.66 -11.55 -5.74
C LEU A 251 10.53 -10.65 -6.62
N GLU A 252 10.68 -9.37 -6.26
CA GLU A 252 11.42 -8.42 -7.11
C GLU A 252 12.95 -8.55 -7.03
N ASN A 253 13.48 -9.36 -6.11
CA ASN A 253 14.92 -9.42 -5.82
C ASN A 253 15.51 -8.04 -5.44
N LYS A 254 14.73 -7.25 -4.70
CA LYS A 254 15.11 -5.93 -4.19
C LYS A 254 15.19 -5.97 -2.65
N PRO A 255 15.88 -5.01 -2.00
CA PRO A 255 15.84 -4.88 -0.55
C PRO A 255 14.42 -4.73 0.01
N ARG A 256 14.28 -5.03 1.31
CA ARG A 256 13.05 -4.81 2.08
C ARG A 256 12.61 -3.35 1.97
N SER A 257 11.35 -3.12 1.62
CA SER A 257 10.75 -1.79 1.46
C SER A 257 10.39 -1.10 2.79
N ALA A 258 10.28 -1.88 3.86
CA ALA A 258 9.90 -1.44 5.20
C ALA A 258 10.50 -2.40 6.25
N SER A 259 10.46 -2.00 7.51
CA SER A 259 10.83 -2.84 8.67
C SER A 259 9.61 -3.63 9.16
N ALA A 260 9.84 -4.84 9.68
CA ALA A 260 8.82 -5.69 10.27
C ALA A 260 9.17 -6.04 11.71
N ILE A 261 8.28 -5.72 12.65
CA ILE A 261 8.51 -5.88 14.10
C ILE A 261 7.34 -6.65 14.72
N ALA A 262 7.64 -7.67 15.51
CA ALA A 262 6.63 -8.42 16.26
C ALA A 262 6.00 -7.53 17.36
N LEU A 263 4.68 -7.39 17.36
CA LEU A 263 3.95 -6.66 18.41
C LEU A 263 3.62 -7.51 19.64
N GLU A 264 3.63 -8.82 19.47
CA GLU A 264 3.41 -9.82 20.50
C GLU A 264 4.20 -11.09 20.17
N GLY A 265 4.15 -12.12 21.02
CA GLY A 265 4.78 -13.41 20.72
C GLY A 265 4.27 -14.00 19.40
N THR A 266 5.12 -13.99 18.39
CA THR A 266 4.73 -14.21 16.99
C THR A 266 5.36 -15.49 16.45
N GLN A 267 4.57 -16.29 15.73
CA GLN A 267 5.02 -17.47 15.00
C GLN A 267 4.80 -17.24 13.51
N LEU A 268 5.85 -17.46 12.72
CA LEU A 268 5.88 -17.20 11.29
C LEU A 268 6.23 -18.48 10.52
N LEU A 269 5.59 -18.66 9.37
CA LEU A 269 6.05 -19.59 8.34
C LEU A 269 6.93 -18.83 7.34
N ALA A 270 8.23 -19.13 7.31
CA ALA A 270 9.18 -18.60 6.35
C ALA A 270 9.12 -19.38 5.03
N VAL A 271 8.94 -18.66 3.92
CA VAL A 271 8.80 -19.23 2.57
C VAL A 271 9.84 -18.61 1.66
N ASN A 272 10.78 -19.43 1.18
CA ASN A 272 11.77 -19.01 0.17
C ASN A 272 11.16 -19.04 -1.25
N ARG A 273 11.94 -18.59 -2.25
CA ARG A 273 11.47 -18.51 -3.65
C ARG A 273 11.04 -19.85 -4.23
N GLN A 274 11.78 -20.92 -3.94
CA GLN A 274 11.47 -22.26 -4.44
C GLN A 274 10.15 -22.78 -3.87
N ASN A 275 10.00 -22.68 -2.55
CA ASN A 275 8.77 -23.07 -1.85
C ASN A 275 7.58 -22.21 -2.28
N PHE A 276 7.79 -20.92 -2.54
CA PHE A 276 6.75 -20.04 -3.07
C PHE A 276 6.28 -20.51 -4.46
N ASN A 277 7.20 -20.77 -5.39
CA ASN A 277 6.86 -21.24 -6.72
C ASN A 277 6.07 -22.56 -6.68
N GLN A 278 6.47 -23.48 -5.80
CA GLN A 278 5.74 -24.73 -5.59
C GLN A 278 4.34 -24.47 -5.03
N MET A 279 4.25 -23.63 -3.99
CA MET A 279 2.99 -23.24 -3.35
C MET A 279 1.99 -22.62 -4.35
N VAL A 280 2.47 -21.93 -5.38
CA VAL A 280 1.58 -21.36 -6.40
C VAL A 280 0.83 -22.43 -7.19
N SER A 281 1.50 -23.54 -7.48
CA SER A 281 0.88 -24.67 -8.17
C SER A 281 0.07 -25.59 -7.24
N THR A 282 0.51 -25.78 -5.99
CA THR A 282 -0.07 -26.77 -5.08
C THR A 282 -1.13 -26.22 -4.13
N GLN A 283 -1.15 -24.90 -3.90
CA GLN A 283 -2.04 -24.22 -2.96
C GLN A 283 -2.67 -22.95 -3.59
N PRO A 284 -3.47 -23.09 -4.67
CA PRO A 284 -4.05 -21.95 -5.37
C PRO A 284 -4.94 -21.07 -4.48
N GLN A 285 -5.58 -21.64 -3.47
CA GLN A 285 -6.39 -20.87 -2.51
C GLN A 285 -5.55 -19.92 -1.65
N LEU A 286 -4.33 -20.31 -1.28
CA LEU A 286 -3.41 -19.45 -0.53
C LEU A 286 -2.94 -18.29 -1.42
N ILE A 287 -2.65 -18.56 -2.70
CA ILE A 287 -2.29 -17.52 -3.67
C ILE A 287 -3.45 -16.56 -3.95
N ALA A 288 -4.67 -17.07 -4.03
CA ALA A 288 -5.85 -16.23 -4.16
C ALA A 288 -5.96 -15.26 -2.98
N ARG A 289 -5.77 -15.76 -1.74
CA ARG A 289 -5.73 -14.91 -0.54
C ARG A 289 -4.59 -13.89 -0.57
N LEU A 290 -3.37 -14.29 -0.94
CA LEU A 290 -2.25 -13.36 -1.11
C LEU A 290 -2.60 -12.24 -2.10
N THR A 291 -3.17 -12.61 -3.25
CA THR A 291 -3.52 -11.67 -4.31
C THR A 291 -4.61 -10.69 -3.84
N THR A 292 -5.61 -11.17 -3.09
CA THR A 292 -6.60 -10.30 -2.43
C THR A 292 -5.96 -9.35 -1.43
N THR A 293 -5.07 -9.83 -0.55
CA THR A 293 -4.37 -8.95 0.42
C THR A 293 -3.54 -7.89 -0.29
N LEU A 294 -2.83 -8.25 -1.36
CA LEU A 294 -2.07 -7.29 -2.17
C LEU A 294 -3.00 -6.28 -2.87
N ALA A 295 -4.13 -6.73 -3.40
CA ALA A 295 -5.13 -5.87 -4.03
C ALA A 295 -5.73 -4.86 -3.04
N ASP A 296 -6.11 -5.31 -1.84
CA ASP A 296 -6.63 -4.45 -0.77
C ASP A 296 -5.63 -3.35 -0.41
N ARG A 297 -4.35 -3.72 -0.26
CA ARG A 297 -3.26 -2.76 0.03
C ARG A 297 -3.06 -1.77 -1.11
N ILE A 298 -2.97 -2.23 -2.36
CA ILE A 298 -2.83 -1.37 -3.55
C ILE A 298 -3.99 -0.38 -3.63
N TRP A 299 -5.22 -0.87 -3.46
CA TRP A 299 -6.41 -0.03 -3.49
C TRP A 299 -6.35 1.05 -2.41
N LEU A 300 -6.04 0.67 -1.17
CA LEU A 300 -5.98 1.61 -0.05
C LEU A 300 -4.89 2.67 -0.25
N MET A 301 -3.68 2.27 -0.64
CA MET A 301 -2.58 3.22 -0.90
C MET A 301 -2.92 4.18 -2.03
N TYR A 302 -3.55 3.69 -3.10
CA TYR A 302 -3.96 4.53 -4.21
C TYR A 302 -5.00 5.58 -3.77
N LYS A 303 -6.02 5.16 -3.00
CA LYS A 303 -7.02 6.09 -2.46
C LYS A 303 -6.42 7.09 -1.48
N GLN A 304 -5.47 6.66 -0.63
CA GLN A 304 -4.74 7.56 0.26
C GLN A 304 -3.91 8.58 -0.51
N LEU A 305 -3.20 8.18 -1.56
CA LEU A 305 -2.48 9.11 -2.43
C LEU A 305 -3.44 10.11 -3.10
N ALA A 306 -4.55 9.63 -3.64
CA ALA A 306 -5.54 10.50 -4.28
C ALA A 306 -6.12 11.51 -3.27
N ASN A 307 -6.37 11.06 -2.03
CA ASN A 307 -6.81 11.92 -0.94
C ASN A 307 -5.80 13.06 -0.66
N THR A 308 -4.50 12.80 -0.69
CA THR A 308 -3.49 13.85 -0.45
C THR A 308 -3.50 14.99 -1.48
N LEU A 309 -4.05 14.74 -2.67
CA LEU A 309 -4.15 15.73 -3.74
C LEU A 309 -5.37 16.65 -3.61
N ILE A 310 -6.32 16.31 -2.73
CA ILE A 310 -7.46 17.16 -2.39
C ILE A 310 -6.92 18.38 -1.62
N THR A 311 -7.09 19.58 -2.17
CA THR A 311 -6.53 20.79 -1.54
C THR A 311 -7.31 21.20 -0.29
N ASP A 312 -8.66 21.08 -0.32
CA ASP A 312 -9.55 21.34 0.82
C ASP A 312 -9.26 20.38 1.99
N PRO A 313 -8.75 20.88 3.14
CA PRO A 313 -8.45 20.04 4.30
C PRO A 313 -9.68 19.35 4.91
N VAL A 314 -10.85 19.99 4.90
CA VAL A 314 -12.10 19.39 5.39
C VAL A 314 -12.58 18.34 4.41
N GLY A 315 -12.55 18.64 3.11
CA GLY A 315 -12.81 17.68 2.03
C GLY A 315 -11.93 16.43 2.10
N ARG A 316 -10.65 16.57 2.48
CA ARG A 316 -9.75 15.44 2.74
C ARG A 316 -10.27 14.52 3.84
N MET A 317 -10.72 15.10 4.96
CA MET A 317 -11.26 14.34 6.08
C MET A 317 -12.56 13.61 5.71
N TYR A 318 -13.45 14.28 4.96
CA TYR A 318 -14.66 13.66 4.39
C TYR A 318 -14.33 12.46 3.51
N ASP A 319 -13.41 12.64 2.57
CA ASP A 319 -13.00 11.59 1.66
C ASP A 319 -12.32 10.42 2.39
N MET A 320 -11.50 10.71 3.39
CA MET A 320 -10.87 9.68 4.22
C MET A 320 -11.90 8.85 4.98
N LEU A 321 -12.97 9.46 5.50
CA LEU A 321 -14.07 8.70 6.11
C LEU A 321 -14.77 7.78 5.11
N VAL A 322 -15.01 8.24 3.87
CA VAL A 322 -15.58 7.40 2.80
C VAL A 322 -14.64 6.23 2.48
N ILE A 323 -13.33 6.47 2.38
CA ILE A 323 -12.32 5.43 2.18
C ILE A 323 -12.36 4.39 3.30
N GLN A 324 -12.49 4.81 4.57
CA GLN A 324 -12.60 3.86 5.69
C GLN A 324 -13.89 3.04 5.63
N LEU A 325 -15.04 3.62 5.24
CA LEU A 325 -16.29 2.87 5.07
C LEU A 325 -16.19 1.84 3.93
N GLU A 326 -15.59 2.22 2.79
CA GLU A 326 -15.34 1.31 1.67
C GLU A 326 -14.39 0.16 2.07
N LYS A 327 -13.32 0.47 2.82
CA LYS A 327 -12.37 -0.51 3.37
C LYS A 327 -13.07 -1.51 4.30
N LEU A 328 -13.96 -1.02 5.16
CA LEU A 328 -14.76 -1.84 6.08
C LEU A 328 -15.95 -2.54 5.39
N LYS A 329 -16.16 -2.30 4.10
CA LYS A 329 -17.25 -2.86 3.28
C LYS A 329 -18.63 -2.57 3.89
N VAL A 330 -18.78 -1.40 4.48
CA VAL A 330 -20.04 -0.96 5.08
C VAL A 330 -20.95 -0.43 3.95
N PRO A 331 -22.16 -1.00 3.76
CA PRO A 331 -23.07 -0.51 2.75
C PRO A 331 -23.61 0.87 3.12
N PHE A 332 -23.55 1.81 2.18
CA PHE A 332 -24.06 3.16 2.34
C PHE A 332 -25.60 3.15 2.37
N GLN A 333 -26.17 3.28 3.55
CA GLN A 333 -27.62 3.31 3.78
C GLN A 333 -28.04 4.71 4.24
N ALA A 334 -29.04 5.30 3.56
CA ALA A 334 -29.56 6.63 3.88
C ALA A 334 -30.16 6.67 5.30
N GLY A 335 -29.93 7.75 6.03
CA GLY A 335 -30.43 7.92 7.41
C GLY A 335 -29.80 7.00 8.46
N LYS A 336 -28.81 6.18 8.10
CA LYS A 336 -28.10 5.31 9.04
C LYS A 336 -26.81 5.98 9.51
N ALA A 337 -26.69 6.15 10.82
CA ALA A 337 -25.48 6.63 11.44
C ALA A 337 -24.40 5.55 11.49
N TYR A 338 -23.14 5.98 11.49
CA TYR A 338 -21.98 5.11 11.69
C TYR A 338 -20.99 5.76 12.64
N THR A 339 -20.50 5.00 13.62
CA THR A 339 -19.47 5.45 14.56
C THR A 339 -18.16 4.71 14.26
N PHE A 340 -17.12 5.48 13.94
CA PHE A 340 -15.78 4.97 13.68
C PHE A 340 -15.11 4.57 15.01
N ASP A 341 -14.05 3.78 14.94
CA ASP A 341 -13.23 3.39 16.10
C ASP A 341 -12.11 4.39 16.43
N PHE A 342 -12.03 5.48 15.67
CA PHE A 342 -11.02 6.52 15.80
C PHE A 342 -11.62 7.93 16.01
N GLY A 343 -10.80 8.83 16.55
CA GLY A 343 -11.16 10.22 16.80
C GLY A 343 -10.70 11.20 15.69
N PRO A 344 -11.09 12.49 15.79
CA PRO A 344 -10.75 13.52 14.79
C PRO A 344 -9.26 13.75 14.57
N MET A 345 -8.47 13.65 15.64
CA MET A 345 -7.01 13.80 15.57
C MET A 345 -6.36 12.68 14.78
N GLU A 346 -6.82 11.45 15.00
CA GLU A 346 -6.34 10.28 14.26
C GLU A 346 -6.73 10.38 12.78
N LEU A 347 -7.97 10.78 12.48
CA LEU A 347 -8.42 11.04 11.10
C LEU A 347 -7.55 12.11 10.41
N ALA A 348 -7.23 13.20 11.09
CA ALA A 348 -6.38 14.25 10.56
C ALA A 348 -4.96 13.76 10.24
N ASN A 349 -4.42 12.86 11.07
CA ASN A 349 -3.14 12.19 10.82
C ASN A 349 -3.22 11.26 9.60
N MET A 350 -4.32 10.50 9.43
CA MET A 350 -4.56 9.67 8.23
C MET A 350 -4.59 10.51 6.94
N CYS A 351 -5.06 11.76 7.02
CA CYS A 351 -5.10 12.71 5.90
C CYS A 351 -3.76 13.41 5.63
N ALA A 352 -2.70 13.08 6.38
CA ALA A 352 -1.38 13.72 6.33
C ALA A 352 -1.45 15.27 6.41
N LEU A 353 -2.33 15.81 7.25
CA LEU A 353 -2.48 17.26 7.40
C LEU A 353 -1.25 17.88 8.11
N PRO A 354 -0.80 19.09 7.71
CA PRO A 354 0.31 19.77 8.38
C PRO A 354 0.01 20.04 9.85
N LYS A 355 0.96 19.72 10.74
CA LYS A 355 0.83 19.85 12.20
C LYS A 355 0.33 21.23 12.63
N ASP A 356 0.82 22.29 11.99
CA ASP A 356 0.49 23.69 12.33
C ASP A 356 -0.97 24.07 12.01
N SER A 357 -1.62 23.35 11.10
CA SER A 357 -3.00 23.60 10.69
C SER A 357 -4.01 22.63 11.32
N LEU A 358 -3.51 21.58 11.98
CA LEU A 358 -4.28 20.39 12.34
C LEU A 358 -5.44 20.73 13.28
N ASN A 359 -5.18 21.45 14.37
CA ASN A 359 -6.22 21.84 15.33
C ASN A 359 -7.31 22.73 14.71
N ARG A 360 -6.92 23.64 13.82
CA ARG A 360 -7.86 24.53 13.11
C ARG A 360 -8.78 23.71 12.22
N VAL A 361 -8.22 22.80 11.42
CA VAL A 361 -8.99 21.96 10.49
C VAL A 361 -9.90 21.00 11.24
N VAL A 362 -9.44 20.38 12.33
CA VAL A 362 -10.27 19.51 13.17
C VAL A 362 -11.46 20.27 13.76
N THR A 363 -11.24 21.52 14.22
CA THR A 363 -12.32 22.36 14.74
C THR A 363 -13.34 22.71 13.65
N GLU A 364 -12.88 22.98 12.44
CA GLU A 364 -13.73 23.25 11.28
C GLU A 364 -14.55 22.01 10.89
N PHE A 365 -13.89 20.84 10.84
CA PHE A 365 -14.52 19.55 10.54
C PHE A 365 -15.61 19.17 11.56
N LEU A 366 -15.39 19.43 12.85
CA LEU A 366 -16.39 19.13 13.89
C LEU A 366 -17.61 20.07 13.87
N ARG A 367 -17.57 21.18 13.13
CA ARG A 367 -18.73 22.06 12.92
C ARG A 367 -19.64 21.59 11.79
N GLU A 368 -19.22 20.58 11.04
CA GLU A 368 -19.98 20.05 9.92
C GLU A 368 -21.25 19.35 10.41
N PRO A 369 -22.43 19.62 9.81
CA PRO A 369 -23.72 19.18 10.37
C PRO A 369 -23.88 17.67 10.55
N ILE A 370 -23.21 16.88 9.70
CA ILE A 370 -23.33 15.42 9.72
C ILE A 370 -22.32 14.75 10.65
N VAL A 371 -21.37 15.50 11.21
CA VAL A 371 -20.27 14.99 12.05
C VAL A 371 -20.58 15.25 13.51
N ARG A 372 -20.41 14.23 14.35
CA ARG A 372 -20.57 14.31 15.80
C ARG A 372 -19.41 13.60 16.49
N LEU A 373 -19.19 13.94 17.75
CA LEU A 373 -18.26 13.23 18.62
C LEU A 373 -19.06 12.42 19.64
N VAL A 374 -18.81 11.11 19.72
CA VAL A 374 -19.42 10.19 20.69
C VAL A 374 -18.28 9.39 21.31
N ASP A 375 -18.05 9.54 22.62
CA ASP A 375 -16.96 8.88 23.35
C ASP A 375 -15.59 9.03 22.67
N ASP A 376 -15.22 10.29 22.33
CA ASP A 376 -14.01 10.66 21.58
C ASP A 376 -13.87 10.07 20.16
N ARG A 377 -14.91 9.39 19.67
CA ARG A 377 -14.97 8.82 18.32
C ARG A 377 -15.82 9.65 17.40
N ILE A 378 -15.47 9.61 16.11
CA ILE A 378 -16.25 10.27 15.06
C ILE A 378 -17.51 9.45 14.80
N ALA A 379 -18.66 10.12 14.83
CA ALA A 379 -19.93 9.57 14.39
C ALA A 379 -20.47 10.41 13.22
N VAL A 380 -20.86 9.75 12.14
CA VAL A 380 -21.57 10.38 11.01
C VAL A 380 -23.05 10.05 11.09
N SER A 381 -23.92 11.05 10.92
CA SER A 381 -25.37 10.84 11.02
C SER A 381 -25.99 10.22 9.77
N ASP A 382 -25.38 10.43 8.60
CA ASP A 382 -25.85 9.88 7.33
C ASP A 382 -24.66 9.55 6.41
N MET A 383 -24.46 8.26 6.12
CA MET A 383 -23.37 7.78 5.26
C MET A 383 -23.55 8.19 3.79
N VAL A 384 -24.78 8.28 3.28
CA VAL A 384 -25.05 8.68 1.90
C VAL A 384 -24.74 10.17 1.73
N GLU A 385 -25.10 11.00 2.70
CA GLU A 385 -24.76 12.42 2.68
C GLU A 385 -23.24 12.64 2.77
N LEU A 386 -22.54 11.88 3.63
CA LEU A 386 -21.08 11.89 3.68
C LEU A 386 -20.45 11.63 2.29
N SER A 387 -20.92 10.58 1.60
CA SER A 387 -20.45 10.24 0.26
C SER A 387 -20.72 11.35 -0.77
N LYS A 388 -21.92 11.94 -0.75
CA LYS A 388 -22.29 13.06 -1.62
C LYS A 388 -21.43 14.30 -1.37
N GLN A 389 -21.19 14.66 -0.11
CA GLN A 389 -20.36 15.80 0.26
C GLN A 389 -18.91 15.61 -0.18
N SER A 390 -18.35 14.40 0.00
CA SER A 390 -17.03 14.05 -0.52
C SER A 390 -16.95 14.22 -2.04
N ALA A 391 -17.90 13.64 -2.78
CA ALA A 391 -17.95 13.72 -4.24
C ALA A 391 -18.12 15.18 -4.74
N TYR A 392 -18.97 15.97 -4.08
CA TYR A 392 -19.17 17.38 -4.40
C TYR A 392 -17.88 18.19 -4.24
N ARG A 393 -17.18 18.02 -3.11
CA ARG A 393 -15.92 18.73 -2.83
C ARG A 393 -14.83 18.36 -3.84
N LYS A 394 -14.65 17.07 -4.17
CA LYS A 394 -13.73 16.63 -5.23
C LYS A 394 -14.05 17.27 -6.58
N LYS A 395 -15.32 17.28 -6.97
CA LYS A 395 -15.75 17.85 -8.25
C LYS A 395 -15.48 19.36 -8.35
N MET A 396 -15.73 20.11 -7.27
CA MET A 396 -15.45 21.55 -7.25
C MET A 396 -13.94 21.82 -7.42
N LEU A 397 -13.09 21.03 -6.78
CA LEU A 397 -11.64 21.14 -6.92
C LEU A 397 -11.16 20.85 -8.35
N ASN A 398 -11.70 19.83 -9.01
CA ASN A 398 -11.35 19.51 -10.39
C ASN A 398 -11.74 20.64 -11.35
N ILE A 399 -12.88 21.30 -11.11
CA ILE A 399 -13.32 22.48 -11.87
C ILE A 399 -12.37 23.67 -11.64
N GLU A 400 -11.96 23.92 -10.40
CA GLU A 400 -11.01 24.99 -10.08
C GLU A 400 -9.63 24.75 -10.71
N ARG A 401 -9.13 23.52 -10.66
CA ARG A 401 -7.87 23.11 -11.29
C ARG A 401 -7.91 23.31 -12.81
N SER A 402 -8.97 22.83 -13.46
CA SER A 402 -9.19 23.01 -14.91
C SER A 402 -9.24 24.49 -15.31
N ARG A 403 -9.85 25.34 -14.46
CA ARG A 403 -9.88 26.79 -14.66
C ARG A 403 -8.51 27.45 -14.49
N ALA A 404 -7.68 26.96 -13.56
CA ALA A 404 -6.33 27.47 -13.35
C ALA A 404 -5.38 27.08 -14.49
N GLU A 405 -5.45 25.83 -14.96
CA GLU A 405 -4.66 25.32 -16.09
C GLU A 405 -5.04 26.02 -17.41
N GLY A 406 -6.33 26.26 -17.64
CA GLY A 406 -6.82 27.03 -18.79
C GLY A 406 -6.46 28.52 -18.79
N ARG A 407 -6.06 29.09 -17.64
CA ARG A 407 -5.53 30.47 -17.56
C ARG A 407 -4.02 30.54 -17.81
N GLY A 408 -3.30 29.43 -17.64
CA GLY A 408 -1.84 29.36 -17.84
C GLY A 408 -1.38 29.29 -19.30
N THR A 409 -2.28 28.99 -20.24
CA THR A 409 -1.98 28.93 -21.70
C THR A 409 -2.29 30.23 -22.44
N GLY A 410 -2.65 31.31 -21.74
CA GLY A 410 -3.12 32.57 -22.33
C GLY A 410 -2.09 33.71 -22.48
N THR A 411 -0.82 33.52 -22.13
CA THR A 411 0.20 34.59 -22.21
C THR A 411 1.55 34.09 -22.71
N ASN A 412 1.67 33.91 -24.04
CA ASN A 412 2.84 34.37 -24.81
C ASN A 412 2.59 34.14 -26.30
N SER A 413 1.93 35.10 -26.93
CA SER A 413 2.01 35.31 -28.37
C SER A 413 2.11 36.81 -28.63
N THR A 414 3.21 37.40 -28.16
CA THR A 414 3.69 38.66 -28.75
C THR A 414 4.43 38.29 -30.02
N VAL A 415 3.70 38.41 -31.12
CA VAL A 415 4.25 38.49 -32.47
C VAL A 415 5.24 39.65 -32.48
N LEU A 416 6.53 39.35 -32.69
CA LEU A 416 7.50 40.33 -33.14
C LEU A 416 7.79 40.04 -34.61
N TRP A 417 7.58 41.09 -35.40
CA TRP A 417 7.77 41.18 -36.85
C TRP A 417 9.22 40.97 -37.26
#